data_AF-A0A3D4X9U2-F1
#
_entry.id   AF-A0A3D4X9U2-F1
#
_cell.length_a   1.000
_cell.length_b   1.000
_cell.length_c   1.000
_cell.angle_alpha   90.00
_cell.angle_beta   90.00
_cell.angle_gamma   90.00
#
_symmetry.space_group_name_H-M   'P 1'
#
loop_
_entity.id
_entity.type
_entity.pdbx_description
1 polymer ?
#
loop_
_entity_poly.entity_id
_entity_poly.type
_entity_poly.pdbx_seq_one_letter_code
_entity_poly.pdbx_strand_id
1 'polypeptide(L)'
;MKIIQVVDGYKKGDGVGNVVASMDEFFKKNGYDAQICNRQLEYEDIDSSIFGNDTVVFYHLALLADPVIKHLKCKKVLVFHNITEPDLLEGTDEEKRIWCSSGLYDAARTAEYFDAAVTFSEYSRKCLVEMGWRPENITVLPILVRFRHLSTEPSEEIVKKYRDGSINILFTGRVYPNKKHEDIIAAYAAYKKRYHADARLFLVGSISSGNYYPSLLAYAKKLGVSEDVVFTGHVPFKEYLAYFHIADVYLCMSAHEGFCIPLIEAMYFNIPIIAHASTAVPDTLAGSGVLVYSRDPETVAGTINTVVEDRAYRQEILAGQENREKQLLPETLEGQYLQALENIVDRLKSEKGSPVEKGNDACRFSLVHNLSMQLGRFSPYGRKVVVYGAGAAGMRLYKGLKNDCPEGELLLCDSHKAGAFDTEAGCRIVSPEEAVCQGKESVFIISVQDKRAMLEIVSFLIGCGVRKEQIALYDKLNHQIL
;
A
#
# COMPACT_ATOMS: atom_id res chain seq x y z
N MET A 1 -9.85 -0.22 31.50
CA MET A 1 -8.67 0.10 30.68
C MET A 1 -9.13 0.97 29.54
N LYS A 2 -8.44 2.08 29.29
CA LYS A 2 -8.79 3.01 28.22
C LYS A 2 -8.11 2.60 26.92
N ILE A 3 -8.85 2.55 25.82
CA ILE A 3 -8.33 2.24 24.48
C ILE A 3 -8.53 3.45 23.59
N ILE A 4 -7.47 3.91 22.94
CA ILE A 4 -7.56 4.99 21.96
C ILE A 4 -7.10 4.46 20.60
N GLN A 5 -8.02 4.43 19.64
CA GLN A 5 -7.72 4.12 18.25
C GLN A 5 -7.28 5.40 17.54
N VAL A 6 -6.01 5.48 17.15
CA VAL A 6 -5.47 6.62 16.41
C VAL A 6 -5.43 6.27 14.93
N VAL A 7 -6.07 7.06 14.09
CA VAL A 7 -6.13 6.85 12.65
C VAL A 7 -6.04 8.20 11.92
N ASP A 8 -5.30 8.23 10.83
CA ASP A 8 -5.25 9.39 9.94
C ASP A 8 -6.39 9.31 8.91
N GLY A 9 -7.19 10.38 8.80
CA GLY A 9 -8.25 10.50 7.82
C GLY A 9 -9.42 9.52 8.02
N TYR A 10 -9.88 9.31 9.25
CA TYR A 10 -11.01 8.41 9.54
C TYR A 10 -12.24 8.75 8.69
N LYS A 11 -12.63 7.80 7.84
CA LYS A 11 -13.83 7.91 7.00
C LYS A 11 -14.61 6.61 7.06
N LYS A 12 -15.81 6.65 7.64
CA LYS A 12 -16.72 5.51 7.64
C LYS A 12 -17.10 5.14 6.20
N GLY A 13 -17.01 3.86 5.86
CA GLY A 13 -17.33 3.35 4.52
C GLY A 13 -16.13 3.11 3.60
N ASP A 14 -14.90 3.46 4.00
CA ASP A 14 -13.70 2.94 3.35
C ASP A 14 -13.12 1.73 4.11
N GLY A 15 -12.12 1.06 3.53
CA GLY A 15 -11.56 -0.17 4.10
C GLY A 15 -11.03 0.01 5.52
N VAL A 16 -10.20 1.04 5.76
CA VAL A 16 -9.55 1.28 7.06
C VAL A 16 -10.57 1.76 8.09
N GLY A 17 -11.43 2.71 7.73
CA GLY A 17 -12.48 3.23 8.61
C GLY A 17 -13.47 2.15 9.03
N ASN A 18 -13.81 1.21 8.15
CA ASN A 18 -14.66 0.07 8.51
C ASN A 18 -13.98 -0.88 9.52
N VAL A 19 -12.66 -1.08 9.42
CA VAL A 19 -11.89 -1.85 10.42
C VAL A 19 -11.89 -1.13 11.76
N VAL A 20 -11.53 0.16 11.78
CA VAL A 20 -11.52 0.99 13.01
C VAL A 20 -12.88 0.97 13.70
N ALA A 21 -13.96 1.15 12.91
CA ALA A 21 -15.31 1.12 13.45
C ALA A 21 -15.64 -0.27 14.03
N SER A 22 -15.28 -1.36 13.35
CA SER A 22 -15.60 -2.73 13.82
C SER A 22 -14.81 -3.08 15.09
N MET A 23 -13.55 -2.66 15.18
CA MET A 23 -12.76 -2.77 16.40
C MET A 23 -13.34 -1.90 17.53
N ASP A 24 -13.83 -0.68 17.25
CA ASP A 24 -14.49 0.18 18.25
C ASP A 24 -15.74 -0.48 18.86
N GLU A 25 -16.61 -1.04 18.02
CA GLU A 25 -17.79 -1.79 18.46
C GLU A 25 -17.41 -3.01 19.30
N PHE A 26 -16.40 -3.76 18.84
CA PHE A 26 -15.84 -4.89 19.56
C PHE A 26 -15.32 -4.48 20.95
N PHE A 27 -14.52 -3.41 21.05
CA PHE A 27 -13.96 -2.96 22.32
C PHE A 27 -15.06 -2.52 23.29
N LYS A 28 -16.03 -1.73 22.81
CA LYS A 28 -17.15 -1.26 23.64
C LYS A 28 -18.05 -2.39 24.12
N LYS A 29 -18.35 -3.35 23.25
CA LYS A 29 -19.14 -4.55 23.59
C LYS A 29 -18.50 -5.34 24.74
N ASN A 30 -17.18 -5.34 24.81
CA ASN A 30 -16.40 -6.07 25.82
C ASN A 30 -15.97 -5.19 27.02
N GLY A 31 -16.63 -4.04 27.22
CA GLY A 31 -16.46 -3.22 28.44
C GLY A 31 -15.21 -2.34 28.48
N TYR A 32 -14.49 -2.18 27.36
CA TYR A 32 -13.39 -1.22 27.26
C TYR A 32 -13.93 0.20 27.02
N ASP A 33 -13.31 1.20 27.66
CA ASP A 33 -13.54 2.62 27.34
C ASP A 33 -12.75 2.97 26.07
N ALA A 34 -13.38 2.75 24.91
CA ALA A 34 -12.77 2.92 23.60
C ALA A 34 -13.19 4.23 22.92
N GLN A 35 -12.20 4.94 22.36
CA GLN A 35 -12.39 6.20 21.64
C GLN A 35 -11.62 6.18 20.32
N ILE A 36 -12.16 6.85 19.29
CA ILE A 36 -11.51 7.03 17.99
C ILE A 36 -10.94 8.46 17.95
N CYS A 37 -9.66 8.56 17.64
CA CYS A 37 -8.92 9.80 17.48
C CYS A 37 -8.50 9.93 16.01
N ASN A 38 -9.12 10.90 15.31
CA ASN A 38 -8.81 11.21 13.92
C ASN A 38 -7.77 12.34 13.85
N ARG A 39 -6.68 12.16 13.10
CA ARG A 39 -5.54 13.10 13.06
C ARG A 39 -5.37 13.85 11.73
N GLN A 40 -6.46 14.28 11.08
CA GLN A 40 -6.31 15.06 9.84
C GLN A 40 -5.35 16.26 10.04
N LEU A 41 -4.54 16.52 9.01
CA LEU A 41 -3.43 17.48 8.91
C LEU A 41 -3.78 18.97 9.12
N GLU A 42 -4.82 19.28 9.88
CA GLU A 42 -5.03 20.60 10.48
C GLU A 42 -4.75 20.43 11.98
N TYR A 43 -3.49 20.63 12.35
CA TYR A 43 -2.97 20.58 13.72
C TYR A 43 -3.84 21.42 14.66
N GLU A 44 -4.80 20.82 15.37
CA GLU A 44 -5.39 21.40 16.58
C GLU A 44 -6.15 20.33 17.40
N ASP A 45 -5.97 20.45 18.73
CA ASP A 45 -6.80 19.87 19.79
C ASP A 45 -6.85 18.35 20.02
N ILE A 46 -5.70 17.75 20.33
CA ILE A 46 -5.70 16.55 21.19
C ILE A 46 -5.03 16.89 22.51
N ASP A 47 -5.82 16.87 23.59
CA ASP A 47 -5.29 16.99 24.93
C ASP A 47 -4.36 15.79 25.21
N SER A 48 -3.05 16.06 25.23
CA SER A 48 -2.03 15.05 25.52
C SER A 48 -2.23 14.32 26.86
N SER A 49 -3.04 14.87 27.76
CA SER A 49 -3.44 14.25 29.02
C SER A 49 -4.16 12.91 28.84
N ILE A 50 -4.78 12.65 27.68
CA ILE A 50 -5.50 11.39 27.42
C ILE A 50 -4.57 10.19 27.22
N PHE A 51 -3.28 10.41 26.96
CA PHE A 51 -2.27 9.39 26.70
C PHE A 51 -1.45 9.06 27.96
N GLY A 52 -2.15 8.67 29.02
CA GLY A 52 -1.57 8.25 30.30
C GLY A 52 -1.14 6.78 30.35
N ASN A 53 -0.60 6.37 31.51
CA ASN A 53 -0.14 4.99 31.76
C ASN A 53 -1.28 3.95 31.78
N ASP A 54 -2.53 4.38 31.94
CA ASP A 54 -3.74 3.57 31.94
C ASP A 54 -4.41 3.44 30.55
N THR A 55 -3.80 4.07 29.54
CA THR A 55 -4.23 4.06 28.15
C THR A 55 -3.40 3.09 27.31
N VAL A 56 -4.06 2.33 26.44
CA VAL A 56 -3.43 1.59 25.34
C VAL A 56 -3.84 2.23 24.01
N VAL A 57 -2.87 2.63 23.20
CA VAL A 57 -3.11 3.19 21.87
C VAL A 57 -3.06 2.09 20.82
N PHE A 58 -4.09 1.99 20.00
CA PHE A 58 -4.12 1.21 18.77
C PHE A 58 -3.90 2.16 17.60
N TYR A 59 -2.69 2.20 17.06
CA TYR A 59 -2.31 3.11 15.99
C TYR A 59 -2.52 2.44 14.63
N HIS A 60 -3.50 2.91 13.86
CA HIS A 60 -3.83 2.39 12.54
C HIS A 60 -2.94 3.01 11.47
N LEU A 61 -1.90 2.28 11.06
CA LEU A 61 -1.02 2.70 9.97
C LEU A 61 -1.52 2.15 8.64
N ALA A 62 -1.96 3.07 7.77
CA ALA A 62 -2.44 2.75 6.42
C ALA A 62 -1.72 3.51 5.31
N LEU A 63 -1.00 4.59 5.63
CA LEU A 63 -0.18 5.30 4.65
C LEU A 63 1.05 5.94 5.28
N LEU A 64 0.92 6.94 6.15
CA LEU A 64 2.06 7.60 6.80
C LEU A 64 1.96 7.47 8.33
N ALA A 65 3.09 7.37 9.01
CA ALA A 65 3.09 7.44 10.46
C ALA A 65 3.20 8.90 10.93
N ASP A 66 2.46 9.24 11.96
CA ASP A 66 2.58 10.54 12.59
C ASP A 66 3.78 10.57 13.54
N PRO A 67 4.73 11.52 13.38
CA PRO A 67 5.93 11.59 14.21
C PRO A 67 5.65 11.71 15.72
N VAL A 68 4.46 12.13 16.14
CA VAL A 68 4.08 12.26 17.56
C VAL A 68 3.99 10.91 18.26
N ILE A 69 3.84 9.78 17.54
CA ILE A 69 3.74 8.44 18.14
C ILE A 69 4.91 8.09 19.06
N LYS A 70 6.12 8.60 18.74
CA LYS A 70 7.34 8.41 19.54
C LYS A 70 7.32 9.16 20.88
N HIS A 71 6.47 10.17 21.01
CA HIS A 71 6.36 11.02 22.19
C HIS A 71 5.23 10.61 23.14
N LEU A 72 4.32 9.73 22.71
CA LEU A 72 3.25 9.23 23.55
C LEU A 72 3.82 8.33 24.65
N LYS A 73 3.51 8.67 25.92
CA LYS A 73 3.98 7.98 27.13
C LYS A 73 2.98 6.91 27.60
N CYS A 74 2.44 6.15 26.66
CA CYS A 74 1.47 5.09 26.91
C CYS A 74 1.89 3.83 26.14
N LYS A 75 1.24 2.70 26.44
CA LYS A 75 1.45 1.45 25.71
C LYS A 75 0.84 1.57 24.31
N LYS A 76 1.53 1.05 23.30
CA LYS A 76 1.20 1.25 21.88
C LYS A 76 1.19 -0.06 21.12
N VAL A 77 0.11 -0.29 20.39
CA VAL A 77 -0.10 -1.40 19.47
C VAL A 77 -0.20 -0.82 18.05
N LEU A 78 0.67 -1.24 17.15
CA LEU A 78 0.52 -0.92 15.73
C LEU A 78 -0.60 -1.80 15.14
N VAL A 79 -1.54 -1.22 14.41
CA VAL A 79 -2.48 -1.94 13.56
C VAL A 79 -2.07 -1.66 12.12
N PHE A 80 -1.40 -2.61 11.49
CA PHE A 80 -0.84 -2.44 10.15
C PHE A 80 -1.84 -2.88 9.10
N HIS A 81 -2.37 -1.92 8.32
CA HIS A 81 -3.35 -2.15 7.25
C HIS A 81 -2.71 -2.53 5.91
N ASN A 82 -1.40 -2.75 5.92
CA ASN A 82 -0.55 -2.85 4.75
C ASN A 82 -0.48 -1.52 3.97
N ILE A 83 0.57 -1.35 3.17
CA ILE A 83 0.80 -0.16 2.34
C ILE A 83 1.11 -0.63 0.94
N THR A 84 0.48 -0.04 -0.07
CA THR A 84 0.66 -0.42 -1.47
C THR A 84 2.13 -0.39 -1.86
N GLU A 85 2.61 -1.44 -2.53
CA GLU A 85 3.96 -1.47 -3.07
C GLU A 85 4.20 -0.28 -4.03
N PRO A 86 5.23 0.56 -3.78
CA PRO A 86 5.49 1.76 -4.58
C PRO A 86 5.62 1.48 -6.08
N ASP A 87 6.26 0.37 -6.46
CA ASP A 87 6.52 0.02 -7.87
C ASP A 87 5.23 -0.15 -8.68
N LEU A 88 4.10 -0.48 -8.03
CA LEU A 88 2.80 -0.58 -8.70
C LEU A 88 2.24 0.79 -9.13
N LEU A 89 2.77 1.88 -8.58
CA LEU A 89 2.31 3.25 -8.83
C LEU A 89 3.22 4.02 -9.79
N GLU A 90 4.34 3.44 -10.20
CA GLU A 90 5.29 4.05 -11.12
C GLU A 90 4.60 4.49 -12.44
N GLY A 91 4.85 5.73 -12.85
CA GLY A 91 4.30 6.30 -14.08
C GLY A 91 2.79 6.57 -14.04
N THR A 92 2.11 6.31 -12.92
CA THR A 92 0.67 6.54 -12.77
C THR A 92 0.34 7.52 -11.65
N ASP A 93 0.98 7.41 -10.49
CA ASP A 93 0.74 8.22 -9.31
C ASP A 93 2.02 8.38 -8.46
N GLU A 94 2.92 9.26 -8.93
CA GLU A 94 4.25 9.47 -8.33
C GLU A 94 4.18 10.04 -6.91
N GLU A 95 3.20 10.89 -6.62
CA GLU A 95 3.02 11.45 -5.27
C GLU A 95 2.67 10.33 -4.28
N LYS A 96 1.66 9.50 -4.61
CA LYS A 96 1.32 8.35 -3.75
C LYS A 96 2.42 7.31 -3.71
N ARG A 97 3.21 7.14 -4.76
CA ARG A 97 4.40 6.28 -4.75
C ARG A 97 5.38 6.71 -3.65
N ILE A 98 5.69 8.00 -3.58
CA ILE A 98 6.55 8.56 -2.53
C ILE A 98 5.93 8.32 -1.15
N TRP A 99 4.65 8.61 -0.97
CA TRP A 99 3.98 8.43 0.33
C TRP A 99 3.94 6.96 0.77
N CYS A 100 3.70 6.02 -0.15
CA CYS A 100 3.75 4.60 0.16
C CYS A 100 5.16 4.18 0.60
N SER A 101 6.19 4.67 -0.11
CA SER A 101 7.59 4.42 0.26
C SER A 101 7.93 4.97 1.65
N SER A 102 7.56 6.22 1.94
CA SER A 102 7.74 6.83 3.26
C SER A 102 6.96 6.08 4.34
N GLY A 103 5.76 5.62 4.03
CA GLY A 103 4.94 4.81 4.91
C GLY A 103 5.56 3.48 5.33
N LEU A 104 6.10 2.74 4.37
CA LEU A 104 6.84 1.50 4.63
C LEU A 104 8.10 1.78 5.45
N TYR A 105 8.80 2.88 5.15
CA TYR A 105 9.93 3.34 5.94
C TYR A 105 9.54 3.71 7.38
N ASP A 106 8.39 4.35 7.57
CA ASP A 106 7.86 4.70 8.88
C ASP A 106 7.49 3.44 9.66
N ALA A 107 6.79 2.48 9.05
CA ALA A 107 6.45 1.19 9.68
C ALA A 107 7.70 0.47 10.22
N ALA A 108 8.77 0.52 9.44
CA ALA A 108 10.09 0.00 9.78
C ALA A 108 10.76 0.77 10.93
N ARG A 109 10.90 2.09 10.80
CA ARG A 109 11.65 2.92 11.75
C ARG A 109 10.92 3.17 13.05
N THR A 110 9.61 3.01 13.06
CA THR A 110 8.82 3.24 14.27
C THR A 110 8.64 1.99 15.13
N ALA A 111 9.13 0.82 14.68
CA ALA A 111 8.98 -0.46 15.36
C ALA A 111 9.38 -0.42 16.85
N GLU A 112 10.49 0.26 17.17
CA GLU A 112 10.98 0.39 18.56
C GLU A 112 10.04 1.20 19.49
N TYR A 113 9.12 1.98 18.92
CA TYR A 113 8.17 2.80 19.68
C TYR A 113 6.83 2.09 19.92
N PHE A 114 6.67 0.87 19.43
CA PHE A 114 5.48 0.05 19.64
C PHE A 114 5.82 -1.15 20.52
N ASP A 115 4.90 -1.48 21.41
CA ASP A 115 5.05 -2.64 22.30
C ASP A 115 4.55 -3.94 21.60
N ALA A 116 3.60 -3.82 20.68
CA ALA A 116 3.06 -4.92 19.89
C ALA A 116 2.55 -4.47 18.51
N ALA A 117 2.27 -5.42 17.63
CA ALA A 117 1.60 -5.20 16.35
C ALA A 117 0.46 -6.19 16.13
N VAL A 118 -0.57 -5.74 15.42
CA VAL A 118 -1.66 -6.52 14.86
C VAL A 118 -1.62 -6.36 13.34
N THR A 119 -1.71 -7.48 12.65
CA THR A 119 -1.82 -7.58 11.19
C THR A 119 -3.03 -8.44 10.82
N PHE A 120 -3.50 -8.32 9.59
CA PHE A 120 -4.72 -9.03 9.16
C PHE A 120 -4.45 -10.30 8.34
N SER A 121 -3.20 -10.55 7.97
CA SER A 121 -2.77 -11.72 7.18
C SER A 121 -1.36 -12.14 7.55
N GLU A 122 -1.01 -13.40 7.26
CA GLU A 122 0.37 -13.88 7.42
C GLU A 122 1.32 -13.17 6.46
N TYR A 123 0.84 -12.81 5.27
CA TYR A 123 1.57 -11.92 4.36
C TYR A 123 1.97 -10.60 5.06
N SER A 124 1.02 -9.87 5.66
CA SER A 124 1.32 -8.62 6.36
C SER A 124 2.22 -8.82 7.57
N ARG A 125 2.09 -9.94 8.30
CA ARG A 125 3.05 -10.29 9.37
C ARG A 125 4.46 -10.45 8.80
N LYS A 126 4.61 -11.18 7.70
CA LYS A 126 5.89 -11.39 7.02
C LYS A 126 6.52 -10.05 6.62
N CYS A 127 5.74 -9.12 6.06
CA CYS A 127 6.21 -7.78 5.73
C CYS A 127 6.78 -7.06 6.97
N LEU A 128 6.07 -7.07 8.11
CA LEU A 128 6.59 -6.45 9.34
C LEU A 128 7.86 -7.15 9.86
N VAL A 129 7.95 -8.47 9.79
CA VAL A 129 9.16 -9.22 10.18
C VAL A 129 10.34 -8.84 9.27
N GLU A 130 10.13 -8.76 7.96
CA GLU A 130 11.13 -8.27 7.00
C GLU A 130 11.51 -6.81 7.28
N MET A 131 10.60 -6.04 7.89
CA MET A 131 10.86 -4.69 8.40
C MET A 131 11.54 -4.66 9.79
N GLY A 132 12.01 -5.79 10.31
CA GLY A 132 12.74 -5.86 11.58
C GLY A 132 11.87 -5.89 12.83
N TRP A 133 10.54 -6.08 12.68
CA TRP A 133 9.69 -6.36 13.83
C TRP A 133 9.95 -7.77 14.37
N ARG A 134 9.91 -7.90 15.69
CA ARG A 134 10.06 -9.20 16.36
C ARG A 134 8.82 -10.06 16.14
N PRO A 135 8.93 -11.26 15.55
CA PRO A 135 7.77 -12.11 15.25
C PRO A 135 6.86 -12.37 16.46
N GLU A 136 7.43 -12.51 17.66
CA GLU A 136 6.72 -12.74 18.90
C GLU A 136 5.83 -11.57 19.33
N ASN A 137 6.08 -10.36 18.83
CA ASN A 137 5.32 -9.14 19.11
C ASN A 137 4.21 -8.87 18.08
N ILE A 138 4.09 -9.70 17.04
CA ILE A 138 3.10 -9.52 15.98
C ILE A 138 2.02 -10.58 16.11
N THR A 139 0.76 -10.14 16.20
CA THR A 139 -0.42 -11.02 16.21
C THR A 139 -1.15 -10.90 14.87
N VAL A 140 -1.57 -12.02 14.29
CA VAL A 140 -2.42 -12.04 13.09
C VAL A 140 -3.86 -12.25 13.53
N LEU A 141 -4.74 -11.34 13.14
CA LEU A 141 -6.17 -11.41 13.41
C LEU A 141 -6.93 -11.08 12.13
N PRO A 142 -7.74 -11.99 11.57
CA PRO A 142 -8.58 -11.67 10.40
C PRO A 142 -9.51 -10.48 10.69
N ILE A 143 -9.80 -9.65 9.69
CA ILE A 143 -10.65 -8.47 9.88
C ILE A 143 -12.05 -8.86 10.38
N LEU A 144 -12.55 -8.17 11.42
CA LEU A 144 -13.95 -8.20 11.82
C LEU A 144 -14.82 -7.53 10.74
N VAL A 145 -15.50 -8.34 9.92
CA VAL A 145 -16.40 -7.87 8.85
C VAL A 145 -17.83 -7.72 9.37
N ARG A 146 -18.48 -6.59 9.06
CA ARG A 146 -19.87 -6.31 9.46
C ARG A 146 -20.89 -6.87 8.47
N PHE A 147 -21.16 -8.16 8.53
CA PHE A 147 -22.12 -8.82 7.63
C PHE A 147 -23.55 -8.27 7.71
N ARG A 148 -23.97 -7.70 8.85
CA ARG A 148 -25.35 -7.19 9.04
C ARG A 148 -25.76 -6.16 7.98
N HIS A 149 -24.84 -5.37 7.46
CA HIS A 149 -25.18 -4.39 6.43
C HIS A 149 -25.42 -5.05 5.06
N LEU A 150 -24.80 -6.20 4.78
CA LEU A 150 -24.94 -6.90 3.51
C LEU A 150 -26.33 -7.52 3.31
N SER A 151 -27.11 -7.70 4.38
CA SER A 151 -28.51 -8.14 4.28
C SER A 151 -29.50 -7.02 3.93
N THR A 152 -29.01 -5.83 3.54
CA THR A 152 -29.86 -4.72 3.11
C THR A 152 -30.43 -5.00 1.73
N GLU A 153 -31.69 -4.60 1.49
CA GLU A 153 -32.31 -4.77 0.18
C GLU A 153 -31.54 -4.05 -0.94
N PRO A 154 -31.20 -4.75 -2.05
CA PRO A 154 -30.48 -4.18 -3.17
C PRO A 154 -31.35 -3.22 -4.00
N SER A 155 -30.72 -2.46 -4.90
CA SER A 155 -31.43 -1.67 -5.91
C SER A 155 -32.19 -2.59 -6.87
N GLU A 156 -33.53 -2.60 -6.78
CA GLU A 156 -34.39 -3.37 -7.67
C GLU A 156 -34.20 -3.00 -9.15
N GLU A 157 -33.90 -1.73 -9.44
CA GLU A 157 -33.70 -1.25 -10.81
C GLU A 157 -32.51 -1.94 -11.48
N ILE A 158 -31.37 -1.99 -10.79
CA ILE A 158 -30.15 -2.65 -11.29
C ILE A 158 -30.38 -4.15 -11.41
N VAL A 159 -31.00 -4.78 -10.41
CA VAL A 159 -31.29 -6.21 -10.44
C VAL A 159 -32.20 -6.56 -11.62
N LYS A 160 -33.30 -5.83 -11.84
CA LYS A 160 -34.21 -6.07 -12.97
C LYS A 160 -33.53 -5.83 -14.32
N LYS A 161 -32.62 -4.86 -14.39
CA LYS A 161 -31.94 -4.50 -15.65
C LYS A 161 -30.92 -5.55 -16.09
N TYR A 162 -30.16 -6.13 -15.17
CA TYR A 162 -29.01 -6.98 -15.53
C TYR A 162 -29.17 -8.46 -15.17
N ARG A 163 -30.27 -8.85 -14.53
CA ARG A 163 -30.64 -10.25 -14.34
C ARG A 163 -31.48 -10.75 -15.53
N ASP A 164 -30.87 -10.76 -16.70
CA ASP A 164 -31.51 -11.10 -17.98
C ASP A 164 -30.95 -12.38 -18.63
N GLY A 165 -30.09 -13.10 -17.91
CA GLY A 165 -29.51 -14.38 -18.35
C GLY A 165 -28.10 -14.27 -18.93
N SER A 166 -27.61 -13.04 -19.18
CA SER A 166 -26.21 -12.82 -19.55
C SER A 166 -25.27 -13.04 -18.36
N ILE A 167 -24.06 -13.51 -18.65
CA ILE A 167 -23.03 -13.74 -17.63
C ILE A 167 -22.45 -12.41 -17.13
N ASN A 168 -22.57 -12.14 -15.84
CA ASN A 168 -22.07 -10.94 -15.20
C ASN A 168 -20.81 -11.25 -14.37
N ILE A 169 -19.67 -10.71 -14.78
CA ILE A 169 -18.41 -10.78 -14.02
C ILE A 169 -18.29 -9.52 -13.14
N LEU A 170 -18.01 -9.72 -11.87
CA LEU A 170 -17.90 -8.64 -10.88
C LEU A 170 -16.48 -8.51 -10.35
N PHE A 171 -16.03 -7.27 -10.22
CA PHE A 171 -14.95 -6.87 -9.31
C PHE A 171 -15.40 -5.64 -8.54
N THR A 172 -15.13 -5.60 -7.23
CA THR A 172 -15.35 -4.40 -6.41
C THR A 172 -14.05 -3.89 -5.81
N GLY A 173 -13.89 -2.57 -5.84
CA GLY A 173 -12.68 -1.91 -5.38
C GLY A 173 -12.43 -0.59 -6.09
N ARG A 174 -11.58 0.24 -5.50
CA ARG A 174 -11.14 1.49 -6.14
C ARG A 174 -10.45 1.19 -7.46
N VAL A 175 -10.76 1.95 -8.50
CA VAL A 175 -9.99 1.91 -9.76
C VAL A 175 -8.62 2.51 -9.51
N TYR A 176 -7.64 1.63 -9.26
CA TYR A 176 -6.28 1.99 -8.85
C TYR A 176 -5.27 0.93 -9.33
N PRO A 177 -3.99 1.30 -9.60
CA PRO A 177 -3.02 0.43 -10.26
C PRO A 177 -2.75 -0.91 -9.57
N ASN A 178 -2.75 -0.94 -8.24
CA ASN A 178 -2.50 -2.17 -7.48
C ASN A 178 -3.58 -3.25 -7.67
N LYS A 179 -4.76 -2.86 -8.15
CA LYS A 179 -5.88 -3.77 -8.42
C LYS A 179 -5.81 -4.44 -9.80
N LYS A 180 -4.93 -3.97 -10.68
CA LYS A 180 -4.68 -4.57 -12.01
C LYS A 180 -5.97 -4.75 -12.83
N HIS A 181 -6.76 -3.69 -12.94
CA HIS A 181 -7.99 -3.70 -13.75
C HIS A 181 -7.72 -4.06 -15.21
N GLU A 182 -6.53 -3.74 -15.73
CA GLU A 182 -6.09 -4.13 -17.07
C GLU A 182 -6.12 -5.66 -17.26
N ASP A 183 -5.74 -6.43 -16.26
CA ASP A 183 -5.73 -7.90 -16.32
C ASP A 183 -7.17 -8.45 -16.29
N ILE A 184 -8.06 -7.84 -15.50
CA ILE A 184 -9.48 -8.17 -15.45
C ILE A 184 -10.13 -7.92 -16.82
N ILE A 185 -9.88 -6.75 -17.42
CA ILE A 185 -10.42 -6.37 -18.73
C ILE A 185 -9.90 -7.30 -19.83
N ALA A 186 -8.61 -7.65 -19.79
CA ALA A 186 -8.02 -8.56 -20.75
C ALA A 186 -8.63 -9.97 -20.67
N ALA A 187 -8.73 -10.54 -19.46
CA ALA A 187 -9.37 -11.84 -19.23
C ALA A 187 -10.84 -11.84 -19.65
N TYR A 188 -11.56 -10.77 -19.33
CA TYR A 188 -12.94 -10.59 -19.76
C TYR A 188 -13.07 -10.54 -21.29
N ALA A 189 -12.20 -9.78 -21.99
CA ALA A 189 -12.25 -9.71 -23.44
C ALA A 189 -11.99 -11.07 -24.10
N ALA A 190 -11.04 -11.86 -23.57
CA ALA A 190 -10.82 -13.23 -24.02
C ALA A 190 -12.05 -14.12 -23.75
N TYR A 191 -12.65 -14.01 -22.57
CA TYR A 191 -13.86 -14.76 -22.20
C TYR A 191 -15.05 -14.45 -23.12
N LYS A 192 -15.36 -13.16 -23.32
CA LYS A 192 -16.46 -12.72 -24.18
C LYS A 192 -16.29 -13.22 -25.61
N LYS A 193 -15.07 -13.15 -26.15
CA LYS A 193 -14.76 -13.59 -27.50
C LYS A 193 -14.91 -15.10 -27.69
N ARG A 194 -14.52 -15.89 -26.69
CA ARG A 194 -14.35 -17.35 -26.83
C ARG A 194 -15.53 -18.17 -26.33
N TYR A 195 -16.24 -17.70 -25.32
CA TYR A 195 -17.25 -18.49 -24.62
C TYR A 195 -18.63 -17.82 -24.62
N HIS A 196 -18.74 -16.56 -24.18
CA HIS A 196 -20.04 -15.90 -23.96
C HIS A 196 -20.08 -14.48 -24.52
N ALA A 197 -20.59 -14.32 -25.74
CA ALA A 197 -20.59 -13.04 -26.46
C ALA A 197 -21.45 -11.94 -25.79
N ASP A 198 -22.43 -12.32 -24.98
CA ASP A 198 -23.34 -11.43 -24.25
C ASP A 198 -22.87 -11.15 -22.81
N ALA A 199 -21.74 -11.71 -22.38
CA ALA A 199 -21.18 -11.45 -21.06
C ALA A 199 -20.90 -9.95 -20.84
N ARG A 200 -20.88 -9.54 -19.56
CA ARG A 200 -20.63 -8.17 -19.08
C ARG A 200 -19.61 -8.16 -17.96
N LEU A 201 -18.87 -7.06 -17.84
CA LEU A 201 -17.93 -6.83 -16.74
C LEU A 201 -18.33 -5.58 -15.96
N PHE A 202 -18.55 -5.74 -14.65
CA PHE A 202 -18.81 -4.63 -13.72
C PHE A 202 -17.59 -4.38 -12.84
N LEU A 203 -17.04 -3.17 -12.95
CA LEU A 203 -15.93 -2.67 -12.14
C LEU A 203 -16.50 -1.62 -11.18
N VAL A 204 -16.84 -2.07 -9.97
CA VAL A 204 -17.63 -1.28 -9.01
C VAL A 204 -16.72 -0.64 -7.96
N GLY A 205 -16.58 0.67 -8.01
CA GLY A 205 -15.86 1.43 -6.99
C GLY A 205 -15.36 2.79 -7.46
N SER A 206 -14.90 3.60 -6.50
CA SER A 206 -14.45 4.96 -6.76
C SER A 206 -13.31 5.00 -7.78
N ILE A 207 -13.38 5.94 -8.71
CA ILE A 207 -12.32 6.19 -9.69
C ILE A 207 -11.31 7.17 -9.09
N SER A 208 -10.03 6.78 -9.09
CA SER A 208 -8.95 7.65 -8.62
C SER A 208 -8.58 8.67 -9.68
N SER A 209 -8.05 9.81 -9.25
CA SER A 209 -7.43 10.80 -10.16
C SER A 209 -6.20 10.22 -10.85
N GLY A 210 -5.79 10.84 -11.97
CA GLY A 210 -4.60 10.47 -12.72
C GLY A 210 -4.90 9.71 -14.01
N ASN A 211 -3.84 9.17 -14.63
CA ASN A 211 -3.90 8.64 -16.00
C ASN A 211 -4.33 7.18 -16.08
N TYR A 212 -4.47 6.48 -14.95
CA TYR A 212 -4.80 5.06 -14.93
C TYR A 212 -6.22 4.76 -15.45
N TYR A 213 -7.25 5.48 -15.00
CA TYR A 213 -8.60 5.26 -15.53
C TYR A 213 -8.74 5.56 -17.03
N PRO A 214 -8.24 6.70 -17.56
CA PRO A 214 -8.19 6.94 -19.00
C PRO A 214 -7.46 5.86 -19.79
N SER A 215 -6.36 5.30 -19.25
CA SER A 215 -5.62 4.23 -19.92
C SER A 215 -6.44 2.94 -19.99
N LEU A 216 -7.22 2.61 -18.96
CA LEU A 216 -8.14 1.47 -18.96
C LEU A 216 -9.26 1.63 -19.99
N LEU A 217 -9.83 2.84 -20.14
CA LEU A 217 -10.84 3.10 -21.18
C LEU A 217 -10.26 2.91 -22.59
N ALA A 218 -9.06 3.43 -22.84
CA ALA A 218 -8.35 3.23 -24.10
C ALA A 218 -8.02 1.75 -24.34
N TYR A 219 -7.67 1.01 -23.28
CA TYR A 219 -7.38 -0.41 -23.34
C TYR A 219 -8.62 -1.25 -23.66
N ALA A 220 -9.75 -1.01 -22.99
CA ALA A 220 -11.03 -1.65 -23.28
C ALA A 220 -11.48 -1.39 -24.73
N LYS A 221 -11.25 -0.16 -25.23
CA LYS A 221 -11.53 0.21 -26.64
C LYS A 221 -10.66 -0.55 -27.60
N LYS A 222 -9.35 -0.66 -27.32
CA LYS A 222 -8.40 -1.43 -28.12
C LYS A 222 -8.80 -2.91 -28.21
N LEU A 223 -9.36 -3.46 -27.13
CA LEU A 223 -9.85 -4.84 -27.07
C LEU A 223 -11.27 -5.02 -27.64
N GLY A 224 -11.96 -3.93 -28.00
CA GLY A 224 -13.30 -3.98 -28.59
C GLY A 224 -14.42 -4.31 -27.61
N VAL A 225 -14.24 -4.03 -26.31
CA VAL A 225 -15.19 -4.40 -25.24
C VAL A 225 -15.73 -3.20 -24.44
N SER A 226 -15.51 -1.97 -24.91
CA SER A 226 -15.90 -0.75 -24.20
C SER A 226 -17.38 -0.66 -23.82
N GLU A 227 -18.27 -1.20 -24.64
CA GLU A 227 -19.72 -1.11 -24.41
C GLU A 227 -20.20 -2.05 -23.29
N ASP A 228 -19.39 -3.05 -22.92
CA ASP A 228 -19.77 -4.09 -21.97
C ASP A 228 -18.91 -4.07 -20.69
N VAL A 229 -17.89 -3.22 -20.63
CA VAL A 229 -17.11 -2.95 -19.40
C VAL A 229 -17.68 -1.70 -18.73
N VAL A 230 -18.39 -1.91 -17.63
CA VAL A 230 -19.08 -0.86 -16.88
C VAL A 230 -18.23 -0.43 -15.69
N PHE A 231 -17.65 0.76 -15.77
CA PHE A 231 -17.06 1.45 -14.63
C PHE A 231 -18.13 2.28 -13.93
N THR A 232 -18.56 1.86 -12.74
CA THR A 232 -19.69 2.52 -12.08
C THR A 232 -19.28 3.80 -11.35
N GLY A 233 -17.99 3.94 -11.02
CA GLY A 233 -17.55 4.91 -10.03
C GLY A 233 -18.09 4.57 -8.63
N HIS A 234 -18.12 5.56 -7.74
CA HIS A 234 -18.74 5.41 -6.44
C HIS A 234 -20.27 5.37 -6.58
N VAL A 235 -20.90 4.33 -6.04
CA VAL A 235 -22.36 4.13 -6.09
C VAL A 235 -22.96 4.07 -4.68
N PRO A 236 -24.24 4.43 -4.51
CA PRO A 236 -24.98 4.18 -3.27
C PRO A 236 -24.91 2.71 -2.84
N PHE A 237 -24.95 2.46 -1.53
CA PHE A 237 -24.79 1.11 -0.99
C PHE A 237 -25.82 0.10 -1.52
N LYS A 238 -27.08 0.49 -1.73
CA LYS A 238 -28.08 -0.41 -2.34
C LYS A 238 -27.72 -0.83 -3.77
N GLU A 239 -27.12 0.08 -4.55
CA GLU A 239 -26.64 -0.24 -5.89
C GLU A 239 -25.40 -1.14 -5.83
N TYR A 240 -24.49 -0.87 -4.88
CA TYR A 240 -23.36 -1.76 -4.58
C TYR A 240 -23.81 -3.21 -4.36
N LEU A 241 -24.79 -3.43 -3.49
CA LEU A 241 -25.33 -4.76 -3.22
C LEU A 241 -26.01 -5.38 -4.45
N ALA A 242 -26.68 -4.57 -5.28
CA ALA A 242 -27.32 -5.07 -6.49
C ALA A 242 -26.32 -5.75 -7.44
N TYR A 243 -25.09 -5.24 -7.54
CA TYR A 243 -24.04 -5.86 -8.36
C TYR A 243 -23.63 -7.24 -7.86
N PHE A 244 -23.55 -7.46 -6.55
CA PHE A 244 -23.32 -8.81 -6.01
C PHE A 244 -24.49 -9.75 -6.33
N HIS A 245 -25.72 -9.28 -6.20
CA HIS A 245 -26.90 -10.10 -6.47
C HIS A 245 -27.07 -10.54 -7.93
N ILE A 246 -26.45 -9.85 -8.88
CA ILE A 246 -26.50 -10.21 -10.30
C ILE A 246 -25.24 -10.94 -10.79
N ALA A 247 -24.19 -11.00 -9.97
CA ALA A 247 -22.89 -11.53 -10.39
C ALA A 247 -22.89 -13.06 -10.46
N ASP A 248 -22.35 -13.59 -11.54
CA ASP A 248 -22.18 -15.03 -11.74
C ASP A 248 -20.80 -15.51 -11.28
N VAL A 249 -19.80 -14.63 -11.35
CA VAL A 249 -18.40 -14.87 -10.96
C VAL A 249 -17.80 -13.58 -10.39
N TYR A 250 -17.05 -13.72 -9.30
CA TYR A 250 -16.22 -12.65 -8.76
C TYR A 250 -14.77 -12.84 -9.22
N LEU A 251 -14.20 -11.87 -9.94
CA LEU A 251 -12.85 -11.95 -10.50
C LEU A 251 -11.92 -10.92 -9.87
N CYS A 252 -10.93 -11.38 -9.10
CA CYS A 252 -9.92 -10.52 -8.47
C CYS A 252 -8.54 -10.75 -9.08
N MET A 253 -8.00 -9.79 -9.85
CA MET A 253 -6.65 -9.88 -10.42
C MET A 253 -5.62 -8.99 -9.73
N SER A 254 -5.94 -8.48 -8.54
CA SER A 254 -5.10 -7.58 -7.75
C SER A 254 -3.65 -8.04 -7.68
N ALA A 255 -2.71 -7.12 -7.82
CA ALA A 255 -1.28 -7.37 -7.56
C ALA A 255 -0.94 -7.27 -6.07
N HIS A 256 -1.68 -6.46 -5.30
CA HIS A 256 -1.38 -6.24 -3.89
C HIS A 256 -2.62 -5.98 -3.04
N GLU A 257 -2.83 -6.83 -2.02
CA GLU A 257 -3.88 -6.77 -1.01
C GLU A 257 -3.31 -7.09 0.38
N GLY A 258 -3.76 -6.37 1.42
CA GLY A 258 -3.41 -6.66 2.83
C GLY A 258 -4.35 -7.66 3.50
N PHE A 259 -5.65 -7.53 3.24
CA PHE A 259 -6.70 -8.50 3.52
C PHE A 259 -7.88 -8.16 2.61
N CYS A 260 -8.27 -9.07 1.72
CA CYS A 260 -9.16 -8.72 0.62
C CYS A 260 -10.64 -8.85 1.02
N ILE A 261 -11.16 -7.83 1.74
CA ILE A 261 -12.55 -7.76 2.21
C ILE A 261 -13.58 -8.11 1.11
N PRO A 262 -13.45 -7.64 -0.15
CA PRO A 262 -14.39 -7.99 -1.19
C PRO A 262 -14.56 -9.49 -1.48
N LEU A 263 -13.54 -10.31 -1.21
CA LEU A 263 -13.67 -11.77 -1.33
C LEU A 263 -14.65 -12.31 -0.29
N ILE A 264 -14.64 -11.75 0.91
CA ILE A 264 -15.55 -12.16 1.99
C ILE A 264 -16.98 -11.72 1.69
N GLU A 265 -17.14 -10.53 1.08
CA GLU A 265 -18.44 -10.09 0.59
C GLU A 265 -18.95 -11.00 -0.53
N ALA A 266 -18.08 -11.43 -1.46
CA ALA A 266 -18.46 -12.39 -2.50
C ALA A 266 -18.84 -13.78 -1.93
N MET A 267 -18.17 -14.24 -0.87
CA MET A 267 -18.56 -15.46 -0.14
C MET A 267 -19.97 -15.33 0.42
N TYR A 268 -20.27 -14.22 1.11
CA TYR A 268 -21.59 -13.94 1.69
C TYR A 268 -22.72 -14.01 0.65
N PHE A 269 -22.47 -13.50 -0.56
CA PHE A 269 -23.44 -13.53 -1.66
C PHE A 269 -23.46 -14.85 -2.45
N ASN A 270 -22.70 -15.86 -2.02
CA ASN A 270 -22.56 -17.16 -2.70
C ASN A 270 -22.13 -17.03 -4.17
N ILE A 271 -21.20 -16.13 -4.46
CA ILE A 271 -20.61 -15.94 -5.79
C ILE A 271 -19.31 -16.72 -5.84
N PRO A 272 -19.08 -17.60 -6.84
CA PRO A 272 -17.81 -18.30 -6.95
C PRO A 272 -16.68 -17.32 -7.28
N ILE A 273 -15.57 -17.45 -6.55
CA ILE A 273 -14.44 -16.53 -6.60
C ILE A 273 -13.31 -17.13 -7.44
N ILE A 274 -12.81 -16.34 -8.38
CA ILE A 274 -11.54 -16.56 -9.07
C ILE A 274 -10.62 -15.41 -8.69
N ALA A 275 -9.44 -15.72 -8.15
CA ALA A 275 -8.51 -14.70 -7.68
C ALA A 275 -7.06 -15.01 -8.05
N HIS A 276 -6.31 -13.99 -8.43
CA HIS A 276 -4.87 -14.12 -8.65
C HIS A 276 -4.14 -14.33 -7.32
N ALA A 277 -3.25 -15.32 -7.28
CA ALA A 277 -2.50 -15.69 -6.09
C ALA A 277 -1.37 -14.69 -5.77
N SER A 278 -1.74 -13.51 -5.27
CA SER A 278 -0.81 -12.45 -4.86
C SER A 278 -0.99 -12.07 -3.40
N THR A 279 0.10 -11.75 -2.70
CA THR A 279 0.09 -11.14 -1.36
C THR A 279 -0.84 -11.88 -0.39
N ALA A 280 -1.79 -11.18 0.27
CA ALA A 280 -2.72 -11.77 1.22
C ALA A 280 -3.96 -12.45 0.58
N VAL A 281 -4.08 -12.50 -0.76
CA VAL A 281 -5.25 -13.12 -1.42
C VAL A 281 -5.37 -14.61 -1.06
N PRO A 282 -4.30 -15.43 -1.15
CA PRO A 282 -4.36 -16.84 -0.72
C PRO A 282 -4.75 -17.01 0.75
N ASP A 283 -4.22 -16.16 1.65
CA ASP A 283 -4.54 -16.17 3.09
C ASP A 283 -6.01 -15.82 3.34
N THR A 284 -6.54 -14.86 2.56
CA THR A 284 -7.95 -14.43 2.67
C THR A 284 -8.87 -15.59 2.29
N LEU A 285 -8.60 -16.24 1.15
CA LEU A 285 -9.38 -17.40 0.69
C LEU A 285 -9.15 -18.64 1.56
N ALA A 286 -7.96 -18.86 2.11
CA ALA A 286 -7.63 -20.06 2.88
C ALA A 286 -8.07 -21.37 2.19
N GLY A 287 -7.90 -21.44 0.87
CA GLY A 287 -8.33 -22.57 0.03
C GLY A 287 -9.79 -22.53 -0.46
N SER A 288 -10.58 -21.52 -0.10
CA SER A 288 -11.97 -21.38 -0.54
C SER A 288 -12.11 -20.47 -1.76
N GLY A 289 -12.01 -21.04 -2.96
CA GLY A 289 -12.05 -20.30 -4.23
C GLY A 289 -11.02 -20.84 -5.21
N VAL A 290 -10.97 -20.28 -6.41
CA VAL A 290 -10.02 -20.68 -7.45
C VAL A 290 -8.85 -19.71 -7.49
N LEU A 291 -7.67 -20.16 -7.10
CA LEU A 291 -6.44 -19.39 -7.21
C LEU A 291 -5.82 -19.57 -8.60
N VAL A 292 -5.61 -18.46 -9.31
CA VAL A 292 -4.89 -18.43 -10.59
C VAL A 292 -3.49 -17.85 -10.40
N TYR A 293 -2.49 -18.55 -10.91
CA TYR A 293 -1.09 -18.10 -10.87
C TYR A 293 -0.66 -17.40 -12.16
N SER A 294 -1.39 -17.65 -13.26
CA SER A 294 -1.18 -17.02 -14.55
C SER A 294 -1.92 -15.69 -14.64
N ARG A 295 -1.30 -14.71 -15.30
CA ARG A 295 -1.96 -13.47 -15.77
C ARG A 295 -2.31 -13.52 -17.25
N ASP A 296 -2.12 -14.67 -17.90
CA ASP A 296 -2.49 -14.87 -19.30
C ASP A 296 -4.03 -14.80 -19.45
N PRO A 297 -4.55 -13.89 -20.29
CA PRO A 297 -6.00 -13.68 -20.45
C PRO A 297 -6.78 -14.93 -20.87
N GLU A 298 -6.22 -15.76 -21.75
CA GLU A 298 -6.89 -16.97 -22.26
C GLU A 298 -7.00 -18.03 -21.16
N THR A 299 -5.95 -18.17 -20.33
CA THR A 299 -5.97 -19.06 -19.16
C THR A 299 -7.02 -18.64 -18.14
N VAL A 300 -7.10 -17.34 -17.82
CA VAL A 300 -8.10 -16.83 -16.87
C VAL A 300 -9.51 -16.97 -17.45
N ALA A 301 -9.70 -16.69 -18.74
CA ALA A 301 -10.98 -16.90 -19.43
C ALA A 301 -11.45 -18.35 -19.41
N GLY A 302 -10.55 -19.32 -19.65
CA GLY A 302 -10.88 -20.75 -19.53
C GLY A 302 -11.27 -21.14 -18.09
N THR A 303 -10.64 -20.52 -17.10
CA THR A 303 -10.99 -20.71 -15.68
C THR A 303 -12.39 -20.17 -15.39
N ILE A 304 -12.71 -18.96 -15.87
CA ILE A 304 -14.07 -18.38 -15.77
C ILE A 304 -15.09 -19.35 -16.39
N ASN A 305 -14.86 -19.82 -17.61
CA ASN A 305 -15.76 -20.74 -18.29
C ASN A 305 -15.98 -22.03 -17.50
N THR A 306 -14.91 -22.60 -16.94
CA THR A 306 -15.01 -23.83 -16.14
C THR A 306 -15.88 -23.60 -14.90
N VAL A 307 -15.71 -22.47 -14.20
CA VAL A 307 -16.50 -22.12 -13.02
C VAL A 307 -17.97 -21.83 -13.37
N VAL A 308 -18.24 -21.28 -14.54
CA VAL A 308 -19.61 -20.97 -15.01
C VAL A 308 -20.34 -22.23 -15.47
N GLU A 309 -19.70 -23.07 -16.28
CA GLU A 309 -20.35 -24.20 -16.97
C GLU A 309 -20.32 -25.51 -16.17
N ASP A 310 -19.26 -25.77 -15.39
CA ASP A 310 -19.18 -26.97 -14.57
C ASP A 310 -19.92 -26.76 -13.24
N ARG A 311 -21.19 -27.17 -13.23
CA ARG A 311 -22.05 -27.07 -12.04
C ARG A 311 -21.46 -27.82 -10.84
N ALA A 312 -20.83 -28.98 -11.02
CA ALA A 312 -20.31 -29.75 -9.89
C ALA A 312 -19.12 -29.03 -9.25
N TYR A 313 -18.18 -28.55 -10.08
CA TYR A 313 -17.04 -27.78 -9.62
C TYR A 313 -17.46 -26.45 -8.98
N ARG A 314 -18.46 -25.76 -9.56
CA ARG A 314 -19.05 -24.56 -8.95
C ARG A 314 -19.60 -24.82 -7.54
N GLN A 315 -20.31 -25.92 -7.35
CA GLN A 315 -20.84 -26.27 -6.02
C GLN A 315 -19.73 -26.60 -5.01
N GLU A 316 -18.65 -27.25 -5.45
CA GLU A 316 -17.47 -27.51 -4.61
C GLU A 316 -16.83 -26.21 -4.12
N ILE A 317 -16.63 -25.24 -5.02
CA ILE A 317 -16.10 -23.91 -4.69
C ILE A 317 -16.99 -23.22 -3.66
N LEU A 318 -18.31 -23.19 -3.89
CA LEU A 318 -19.26 -22.53 -3.00
C LEU A 318 -19.31 -23.18 -1.61
N ALA A 319 -19.24 -24.51 -1.52
CA ALA A 319 -19.18 -25.21 -0.24
C ALA A 319 -17.90 -24.87 0.54
N GLY A 320 -16.76 -24.75 -0.15
CA GLY A 320 -15.52 -24.26 0.45
C GLY A 320 -15.65 -22.83 0.98
N GLN A 321 -16.26 -21.95 0.18
CA GLN A 321 -16.50 -20.55 0.55
C GLN A 321 -17.44 -20.40 1.75
N GLU A 322 -18.51 -21.19 1.82
CA GLU A 322 -19.42 -21.19 2.97
C GLU A 322 -18.70 -21.62 4.26
N ASN A 323 -17.81 -22.61 4.18
CA ASN A 323 -17.00 -23.03 5.33
C ASN A 323 -16.03 -21.93 5.77
N ARG A 324 -15.41 -21.22 4.82
CA ARG A 324 -14.53 -20.10 5.12
C ARG A 324 -15.29 -18.92 5.73
N GLU A 325 -16.46 -18.58 5.20
CA GLU A 325 -17.32 -17.52 5.73
C GLU A 325 -17.66 -17.77 7.20
N LYS A 326 -18.05 -19.00 7.57
CA LYS A 326 -18.35 -19.39 8.96
C LYS A 326 -17.18 -19.16 9.93
N GLN A 327 -15.95 -19.32 9.45
CA GLN A 327 -14.73 -19.04 10.25
C GLN A 327 -14.48 -17.54 10.45
N LEU A 328 -15.01 -16.71 9.55
CA LEU A 328 -14.83 -15.26 9.54
C LEU A 328 -16.05 -14.51 10.12
N LEU A 329 -17.10 -15.23 10.53
CA LEU A 329 -18.23 -14.64 11.25
C LEU A 329 -17.76 -13.91 12.50
N PRO A 330 -18.32 -12.73 12.83
CA PRO A 330 -17.96 -11.96 14.01
C PRO A 330 -18.00 -12.80 15.28
N GLU A 331 -19.02 -13.63 15.46
CA GLU A 331 -19.17 -14.47 16.65
C GLU A 331 -17.99 -15.45 16.82
N THR A 332 -17.42 -15.94 15.71
CA THR A 332 -16.25 -16.81 15.70
C THR A 332 -14.97 -16.02 15.98
N LEU A 333 -14.81 -14.86 15.32
CA LEU A 333 -13.59 -14.04 15.43
C LEU A 333 -13.50 -13.28 16.76
N GLU A 334 -14.63 -12.89 17.36
CA GLU A 334 -14.67 -12.16 18.63
C GLU A 334 -13.94 -12.90 19.75
N GLY A 335 -14.07 -14.23 19.82
CA GLY A 335 -13.33 -15.05 20.78
C GLY A 335 -11.81 -15.03 20.55
N GLN A 336 -11.37 -15.04 19.29
CA GLN A 336 -9.96 -14.93 18.93
C GLN A 336 -9.40 -13.55 19.27
N TYR A 337 -10.16 -12.50 18.98
CA TYR A 337 -9.81 -11.13 19.33
C TYR A 337 -9.70 -10.92 20.84
N LEU A 338 -10.66 -11.43 21.63
CA LEU A 338 -10.59 -11.37 23.09
C LEU A 338 -9.34 -12.04 23.63
N GLN A 339 -9.06 -13.27 23.20
CA GLN A 339 -7.87 -14.00 23.64
C GLN A 339 -6.57 -13.27 23.26
N ALA A 340 -6.50 -12.73 22.05
CA ALA A 340 -5.34 -11.96 21.59
C ALA A 340 -5.15 -10.68 22.39
N LEU A 341 -6.24 -9.96 22.70
CA LEU A 341 -6.19 -8.74 23.48
C LEU A 341 -5.79 -8.98 24.91
N GLU A 342 -6.30 -10.03 25.55
CA GLU A 342 -5.85 -10.43 26.89
C GLU A 342 -4.35 -10.72 26.90
N ASN A 343 -3.86 -11.48 25.92
CA ASN A 343 -2.43 -11.78 25.78
C ASN A 343 -1.57 -10.52 25.56
N ILE A 344 -2.03 -9.61 24.71
CA ILE A 344 -1.36 -8.33 24.48
C ILE A 344 -1.34 -7.54 25.78
N VAL A 345 -2.49 -7.33 26.42
CA VAL A 345 -2.64 -6.51 27.63
C VAL A 345 -1.82 -7.08 28.79
N ASP A 346 -1.82 -8.39 29.00
CA ASP A 346 -1.07 -9.00 30.09
C ASP A 346 0.44 -8.93 29.86
N ARG A 347 0.89 -9.06 28.61
CA ARG A 347 2.28 -8.78 28.24
C ARG A 347 2.65 -7.33 28.58
N LEU A 348 1.80 -6.38 28.18
CA LEU A 348 2.01 -4.95 28.44
C LEU A 348 2.07 -4.61 29.94
N LYS A 349 1.36 -5.36 30.81
CA LYS A 349 1.44 -5.22 32.28
C LYS A 349 2.69 -5.87 32.87
N SER A 350 3.11 -7.02 32.34
CA SER A 350 4.24 -7.80 32.87
C SER A 350 5.60 -7.14 32.61
N GLU A 351 5.71 -6.39 31.52
CA GLU A 351 6.88 -5.59 31.19
C GLU A 351 6.91 -4.31 32.04
N LYS A 352 7.52 -4.39 33.24
CA LYS A 352 8.03 -3.20 33.94
C LYS A 352 9.13 -2.59 33.06
N GLY A 353 8.76 -1.65 32.19
CA GLY A 353 9.66 -1.12 31.17
C GLY A 353 10.89 -0.41 31.74
N SER A 354 11.99 -1.14 31.89
CA SER A 354 13.32 -0.59 31.61
C SER A 354 13.35 -0.16 30.14
N PRO A 355 13.92 1.01 29.80
CA PRO A 355 14.10 1.40 28.41
C PRO A 355 14.85 0.28 27.70
N VAL A 356 14.27 -0.24 26.60
CA VAL A 356 14.93 -1.20 25.73
C VAL A 356 16.30 -0.63 25.38
N GLU A 357 17.36 -1.36 25.69
CA GLU A 357 18.72 -0.99 25.27
C GLU A 357 18.70 -0.85 23.75
N LYS A 358 18.88 0.39 23.30
CA LYS A 358 18.84 0.80 21.90
C LYS A 358 20.00 0.13 21.20
N GLY A 359 19.72 -0.98 20.53
CA GLY A 359 20.69 -1.64 19.67
C GLY A 359 21.22 -0.64 18.64
N ASN A 360 22.54 -0.49 18.61
CA ASN A 360 23.29 0.17 17.54
C ASN A 360 22.69 -0.17 16.17
N ASP A 361 22.70 0.80 15.25
CA ASP A 361 22.30 0.79 13.83
C ASP A 361 22.64 -0.50 13.03
N ALA A 362 22.11 -1.65 13.44
CA ALA A 362 22.35 -2.95 12.84
C ALA A 362 21.27 -3.32 11.81
N CYS A 363 20.13 -2.63 11.82
CA CYS A 363 19.13 -2.75 10.78
C CYS A 363 19.45 -1.75 9.66
N ARG A 364 20.48 -2.08 8.86
CA ARG A 364 20.55 -1.60 7.48
C ARG A 364 19.34 -2.16 6.76
N PHE A 365 18.27 -1.38 6.73
CA PHE A 365 17.31 -1.46 5.64
C PHE A 365 18.07 -1.19 4.35
N SER A 366 18.45 -2.27 3.69
CA SER A 366 18.40 -2.33 2.24
C SER A 366 16.93 -2.48 1.84
N LEU A 367 16.14 -1.42 2.07
CA LEU A 367 15.29 -0.96 0.96
C LEU A 367 16.33 -0.61 -0.09
N VAL A 368 16.62 -1.56 -0.97
CA VAL A 368 17.44 -1.30 -2.16
C VAL A 368 16.59 -0.43 -3.06
N HIS A 369 16.34 0.81 -2.63
CA HIS A 369 16.39 1.95 -3.51
C HIS A 369 17.83 1.98 -3.97
N ASN A 370 18.14 1.15 -4.97
CA ASN A 370 19.41 1.21 -5.63
C ASN A 370 19.47 2.65 -6.17
N LEU A 371 20.28 3.50 -5.54
CA LEU A 371 20.41 4.90 -5.95
C LEU A 371 20.85 4.97 -7.42
N SER A 372 21.56 3.93 -7.91
CA SER A 372 21.85 3.77 -9.34
C SER A 372 20.64 3.39 -10.21
N MET A 373 19.66 2.64 -9.70
CA MET A 373 18.39 2.46 -10.44
C MET A 373 17.57 3.74 -10.50
N GLN A 374 17.55 4.54 -9.43
CA GLN A 374 16.92 5.87 -9.46
C GLN A 374 17.61 6.84 -10.43
N LEU A 375 18.89 6.60 -10.74
CA LEU A 375 19.61 7.29 -11.80
C LEU A 375 19.19 6.85 -13.21
N GLY A 376 18.58 5.67 -13.36
CA GLY A 376 18.12 5.13 -14.64
C GLY A 376 17.17 6.05 -15.41
N ARG A 377 16.29 6.78 -14.70
CA ARG A 377 15.41 7.80 -15.31
C ARG A 377 16.17 9.00 -15.89
N PHE A 378 17.42 9.21 -15.46
CA PHE A 378 18.31 10.24 -15.98
C PHE A 378 19.33 9.70 -16.98
N SER A 379 19.34 8.40 -17.27
CA SER A 379 20.21 7.77 -18.28
C SER A 379 20.20 8.44 -19.66
N PRO A 380 19.08 9.02 -20.16
CA PRO A 380 19.09 9.78 -21.42
C PRO A 380 19.89 11.08 -21.37
N TYR A 381 20.21 11.58 -20.17
CA TYR A 381 20.71 12.94 -19.94
C TYR A 381 22.12 12.99 -19.35
N GLY A 382 22.69 11.84 -18.97
CA GLY A 382 24.08 11.78 -18.58
C GLY A 382 24.63 10.40 -18.22
N ARG A 383 25.92 10.21 -18.50
CA ARG A 383 26.73 9.09 -18.00
C ARG A 383 27.39 9.40 -16.66
N LYS A 384 27.58 10.68 -16.34
CA LYS A 384 28.25 11.13 -15.11
C LYS A 384 27.26 11.68 -14.09
N VAL A 385 27.54 11.45 -12.81
CA VAL A 385 26.74 11.89 -11.67
C VAL A 385 27.57 12.82 -10.81
N VAL A 386 27.02 13.99 -10.49
CA VAL A 386 27.63 14.99 -9.63
C VAL A 386 26.79 15.13 -8.37
N VAL A 387 27.34 14.77 -7.22
CA VAL A 387 26.74 15.07 -5.92
C VAL A 387 27.18 16.46 -5.49
N TYR A 388 26.24 17.41 -5.45
CA TYR A 388 26.51 18.79 -5.07
C TYR A 388 26.20 18.99 -3.57
N GLY A 389 27.24 19.33 -2.81
CA GLY A 389 27.25 19.55 -1.36
C GLY A 389 28.05 18.48 -0.61
N ALA A 390 29.24 18.80 -0.13
CA ALA A 390 30.11 17.90 0.65
C ALA A 390 29.87 18.02 2.17
N GLY A 391 28.63 18.29 2.57
CA GLY A 391 28.16 18.15 3.95
C GLY A 391 27.83 16.69 4.28
N ALA A 392 27.42 16.42 5.52
CA ALA A 392 27.12 15.05 5.97
C ALA A 392 26.07 14.32 5.10
N ALA A 393 25.09 15.05 4.55
CA ALA A 393 24.06 14.48 3.67
C ALA A 393 24.61 14.06 2.31
N GLY A 394 25.34 14.94 1.61
CA GLY A 394 25.92 14.61 0.31
C GLY A 394 27.06 13.61 0.41
N MET A 395 27.82 13.60 1.52
CA MET A 395 28.82 12.57 1.78
C MET A 395 28.20 11.17 1.88
N ARG A 396 27.05 11.05 2.57
CA ARG A 396 26.29 9.80 2.63
C ARG A 396 25.79 9.37 1.26
N LEU A 397 25.24 10.30 0.47
CA LEU A 397 24.78 10.03 -0.90
C LEU A 397 25.94 9.57 -1.80
N TYR A 398 27.06 10.29 -1.78
CA TYR A 398 28.25 9.97 -2.58
C TYR A 398 28.76 8.56 -2.28
N LYS A 399 28.89 8.20 -1.00
CA LYS A 399 29.31 6.85 -0.62
C LYS A 399 28.31 5.77 -1.02
N GLY A 400 27.01 6.08 -0.98
CA GLY A 400 25.96 5.17 -1.44
C GLY A 400 26.07 4.88 -2.94
N LEU A 401 26.38 5.89 -3.74
CA LEU A 401 26.54 5.76 -5.20
C LEU A 401 27.90 5.20 -5.64
N LYS A 402 28.93 5.30 -4.81
CA LYS A 402 30.33 4.98 -5.17
C LYS A 402 30.54 3.55 -5.66
N ASN A 403 29.78 2.59 -5.13
CA ASN A 403 29.91 1.18 -5.52
C ASN A 403 29.15 0.85 -6.82
N ASP A 404 28.19 1.68 -7.21
CA ASP A 404 27.30 1.41 -8.34
C ASP A 404 27.67 2.24 -9.59
N CYS A 405 28.37 3.38 -9.42
CA CYS A 405 28.88 4.17 -10.52
C CYS A 405 30.29 3.69 -10.96
N PRO A 406 30.58 3.59 -12.27
CA PRO A 406 31.93 3.33 -12.77
C PRO A 406 32.96 4.36 -12.28
N GLU A 407 34.22 3.93 -12.19
CA GLU A 407 35.32 4.80 -11.77
C GLU A 407 35.46 6.01 -12.71
N GLY A 408 35.47 7.22 -12.13
CA GLY A 408 35.52 8.48 -12.87
C GLY A 408 34.16 9.02 -13.35
N GLU A 409 33.05 8.32 -13.09
CA GLU A 409 31.69 8.76 -13.42
C GLU A 409 30.94 9.40 -12.24
N LEU A 410 31.51 9.37 -11.02
CA LEU A 410 30.91 10.00 -9.83
C LEU A 410 31.83 11.10 -9.26
N LEU A 411 31.32 12.32 -9.21
CA LEU A 411 32.03 13.49 -8.66
C LEU A 411 31.35 14.01 -7.39
N LEU A 412 32.16 14.45 -6.43
CA LEU A 412 31.71 15.21 -5.27
C LEU A 412 32.08 16.68 -5.46
N CYS A 413 31.07 17.54 -5.49
CA CYS A 413 31.21 18.96 -5.76
C CYS A 413 30.79 19.79 -4.54
N ASP A 414 31.56 20.81 -4.18
CA ASP A 414 31.19 21.76 -3.12
C ASP A 414 31.90 23.11 -3.33
N SER A 415 31.15 24.21 -3.22
CA SER A 415 31.66 25.56 -3.44
C SER A 415 32.65 26.02 -2.37
N HIS A 416 32.56 25.51 -1.14
CA HIS A 416 33.39 25.93 -0.01
C HIS A 416 34.56 24.99 0.25
N LYS A 417 34.44 23.72 -0.17
CA LYS A 417 35.47 22.69 0.03
C LYS A 417 36.22 22.30 -1.25
N ALA A 418 36.05 23.05 -2.33
CA ALA A 418 36.72 22.80 -3.60
C ALA A 418 38.25 22.67 -3.42
N GLY A 419 38.84 21.66 -4.06
CA GLY A 419 40.27 21.37 -4.01
C GLY A 419 40.70 20.53 -2.80
N ALA A 420 39.87 20.36 -1.78
CA ALA A 420 40.16 19.47 -0.67
C ALA A 420 40.06 17.99 -1.08
N PHE A 421 40.88 17.15 -0.46
CA PHE A 421 40.75 15.70 -0.57
C PHE A 421 39.99 15.18 0.65
N ASP A 422 38.87 14.50 0.42
CA ASP A 422 38.11 13.88 1.49
C ASP A 422 38.62 12.46 1.72
N THR A 423 39.28 12.24 2.86
CA THR A 423 39.89 10.96 3.22
C THR A 423 38.86 9.88 3.51
N GLU A 424 37.65 10.25 3.94
CA GLU A 424 36.57 9.34 4.28
C GLU A 424 35.83 8.85 3.03
N ALA A 425 35.73 9.71 2.01
CA ALA A 425 35.17 9.40 0.70
C ALA A 425 36.21 8.79 -0.25
N GLY A 426 37.50 9.06 -0.02
CA GLY A 426 38.59 8.72 -0.92
C GLY A 426 38.49 9.42 -2.27
N CYS A 427 38.06 10.69 -2.30
CA CYS A 427 37.91 11.46 -3.53
C CYS A 427 38.31 12.94 -3.34
N ARG A 428 38.71 13.60 -4.44
CA ARG A 428 38.89 15.05 -4.46
C ARG A 428 37.55 15.75 -4.64
N ILE A 429 37.30 16.77 -3.83
CA ILE A 429 36.14 17.65 -3.97
C ILE A 429 36.44 18.65 -5.08
N VAL A 430 35.62 18.65 -6.14
CA VAL A 430 35.77 19.57 -7.28
C VAL A 430 34.99 20.86 -7.07
N SER A 431 35.40 21.94 -7.73
CA SER A 431 34.61 23.17 -7.76
C SER A 431 33.37 22.99 -8.66
N PRO A 432 32.32 23.81 -8.48
CA PRO A 432 31.16 23.83 -9.37
C PRO A 432 31.52 24.04 -10.85
N GLU A 433 32.47 24.93 -11.13
CA GLU A 433 32.97 25.22 -12.48
C GLU A 433 33.71 24.02 -13.07
N GLU A 434 34.54 23.34 -12.28
CA GLU A 434 35.20 22.10 -12.69
C GLU A 434 34.19 20.98 -12.96
N ALA A 435 33.17 20.84 -12.12
CA ALA A 435 32.12 19.83 -12.29
C ALA A 435 31.32 20.04 -13.57
N VAL A 436 30.98 21.30 -13.92
CA VAL A 436 30.30 21.63 -15.17
C VAL A 436 31.21 21.43 -16.38
N CYS A 437 32.49 21.83 -16.30
CA CYS A 437 33.47 21.61 -17.38
C CYS A 437 33.68 20.12 -17.70
N GLN A 438 33.53 19.23 -16.71
CA GLN A 438 33.75 17.80 -16.86
C GLN A 438 32.61 17.01 -17.52
N GLY A 439 31.54 17.69 -17.97
CA GLY A 439 30.62 17.12 -18.96
C GLY A 439 29.31 17.88 -19.16
N LYS A 440 28.92 18.09 -20.43
CA LYS A 440 27.59 18.53 -20.88
C LYS A 440 26.47 17.50 -20.61
N GLU A 441 26.86 16.26 -20.29
CA GLU A 441 26.00 15.09 -20.06
C GLU A 441 26.16 14.59 -18.62
N SER A 442 26.08 15.51 -17.66
CA SER A 442 26.16 15.19 -16.23
C SER A 442 24.81 15.43 -15.56
N VAL A 443 24.47 14.56 -14.62
CA VAL A 443 23.30 14.72 -13.74
C VAL A 443 23.78 15.30 -12.41
N PHE A 444 23.23 16.44 -12.02
CA PHE A 444 23.55 17.13 -10.77
C PHE A 444 22.51 16.80 -9.71
N ILE A 445 22.91 16.10 -8.66
CA ILE A 445 22.07 15.81 -7.50
C ILE A 445 22.43 16.78 -6.37
N ILE A 446 21.52 17.67 -6.04
CA ILE A 446 21.71 18.67 -4.98
C ILE A 446 21.32 18.07 -3.63
N SER A 447 22.31 17.95 -2.74
CA SER A 447 22.12 17.41 -1.38
C SER A 447 21.90 18.47 -0.30
N VAL A 448 22.04 19.76 -0.68
CA VAL A 448 21.90 20.92 0.20
C VAL A 448 20.42 21.12 0.55
N GLN A 449 20.15 21.29 1.84
CA GLN A 449 18.78 21.35 2.38
C GLN A 449 18.28 22.78 2.62
N ASP A 450 19.20 23.75 2.62
CA ASP A 450 18.82 25.16 2.71
C ASP A 450 18.21 25.60 1.38
N LYS A 451 16.97 26.10 1.43
CA LYS A 451 16.18 26.46 0.25
C LYS A 451 16.83 27.59 -0.55
N ARG A 452 17.47 28.55 0.12
CA ARG A 452 18.11 29.69 -0.54
C ARG A 452 19.38 29.25 -1.27
N ALA A 453 20.24 28.49 -0.58
CA ALA A 453 21.44 27.92 -1.17
C ALA A 453 21.11 26.98 -2.34
N MET A 454 20.05 26.17 -2.22
CA MET A 454 19.57 25.33 -3.32
C MET A 454 19.20 26.16 -4.56
N LEU A 455 18.42 27.24 -4.39
CA LEU A 455 18.04 28.12 -5.50
C LEU A 455 19.24 28.83 -6.13
N GLU A 456 20.24 29.22 -5.32
CA GLU A 456 21.48 29.81 -5.80
C GLU A 456 22.31 28.81 -6.63
N ILE A 457 22.42 27.56 -6.16
CA ILE A 457 23.08 26.47 -6.89
C ILE A 457 22.37 26.16 -8.20
N VAL A 458 21.05 26.00 -8.19
CA VAL A 458 20.26 25.73 -9.40
C VAL A 458 20.42 26.86 -10.41
N SER A 459 20.31 28.11 -9.95
CA SER A 459 20.50 29.30 -10.78
C SER A 459 21.89 29.34 -11.43
N PHE A 460 22.93 29.01 -10.66
CA PHE A 460 24.29 28.90 -11.16
C PHE A 460 24.43 27.81 -12.24
N LEU A 461 23.96 26.59 -11.97
CA LEU A 461 24.06 25.47 -12.91
C LEU A 461 23.35 25.79 -14.24
N ILE A 462 22.15 26.36 -14.17
CA ILE A 462 21.41 26.82 -15.36
C ILE A 462 22.17 27.92 -16.09
N GLY A 463 22.76 28.88 -15.36
CA GLY A 463 23.59 29.94 -15.93
C GLY A 463 24.83 29.41 -16.67
N CYS A 464 25.36 28.26 -16.24
CA CYS A 464 26.45 27.56 -16.91
C CYS A 464 25.98 26.60 -18.03
N GLY A 465 24.68 26.56 -18.35
CA GLY A 465 24.11 25.79 -19.46
C GLY A 465 23.64 24.37 -19.10
N VAL A 466 23.53 24.03 -17.81
CA VAL A 466 22.92 22.76 -17.36
C VAL A 466 21.40 22.86 -17.52
N ARG A 467 20.78 21.86 -18.16
CA ARG A 467 19.32 21.85 -18.35
C ARG A 467 18.61 21.44 -17.07
N LYS A 468 17.36 21.87 -16.88
CA LYS A 468 16.58 21.54 -15.67
C LYS A 468 16.41 20.04 -15.45
N GLU A 469 16.28 19.28 -16.54
CA GLU A 469 16.11 17.82 -16.53
C GLU A 469 17.38 17.07 -16.08
N GLN A 470 18.51 17.77 -16.03
CA GLN A 470 19.77 17.25 -15.51
C GLN A 470 19.97 17.54 -14.03
N ILE A 471 19.02 18.22 -13.37
CA ILE A 471 19.12 18.62 -11.96
C ILE A 471 18.09 17.83 -11.15
N ALA A 472 18.56 17.15 -10.12
CA ALA A 472 17.75 16.38 -9.18
C ALA A 472 18.02 16.84 -7.74
N LEU A 473 17.08 16.57 -6.84
CA LEU A 473 17.22 16.89 -5.42
C LEU A 473 17.42 15.62 -4.61
N TYR A 474 18.24 15.65 -3.58
CA TYR A 474 18.38 14.53 -2.66
C TYR A 474 17.60 14.77 -1.37
N ASP A 475 16.58 13.95 -1.18
CA ASP A 475 15.85 13.84 0.07
C ASP A 475 16.64 12.96 1.04
N LYS A 476 17.35 13.61 1.96
CA LYS A 476 18.14 12.93 2.99
C LYS A 476 17.28 12.19 4.03
N LEU A 477 16.02 12.57 4.21
CA LEU A 477 15.12 11.97 5.22
C LEU A 477 14.60 10.64 4.70
N ASN A 478 14.22 10.60 3.42
CA ASN A 478 13.68 9.42 2.76
C ASN A 478 14.73 8.60 1.95
N HIS A 479 15.98 9.10 1.86
CA HIS A 479 17.07 8.49 1.08
C HIS A 479 16.73 8.31 -0.41
N GLN A 480 16.16 9.36 -1.02
CA GLN A 480 15.68 9.34 -2.41
C GLN A 480 16.25 10.51 -3.23
N ILE A 481 16.47 10.27 -4.52
CA ILE A 481 16.71 11.29 -5.54
C ILE A 481 15.33 11.66 -6.10
N LEU A 482 14.99 12.95 -6.11
CA LEU A 482 13.73 13.52 -6.60
C LEU A 482 13.94 14.19 -7.96
#